data_AF-A0A2S8W2Z1-F1
#
_entry.id   AF-A0A2S8W2Z1-F1
#
_cell.length_a   1.000
_cell.length_b   1.000
_cell.length_c   1.000
_cell.angle_alpha   90.00
_cell.angle_beta   90.00
_cell.angle_gamma   90.00
#
_symmetry.space_group_name_H-M   'P 1'
#
loop_
_entity.id
_entity.type
_entity.pdbx_description
1 polymer ?
#
loop_
_entity_poly.entity_id
_entity_poly.type
_entity_poly.pdbx_seq_one_letter_code
_entity_poly.pdbx_strand_id
1 'polypeptide(L)'
;MRQASIRAAVAAVALLPLLGGCVIYSNDGGERKVNINSASQASAQTEALEAVRKVDFDGQRLTVVVGSNGCTEASSFEVKIKDDEPAELSLIRRAPDLCKAIVREGVAVSWTYAELGLNTGQHVRVLNPISL
;
A
#
# COMPACT_ATOMS: atom_id res chain seq x y z
N MET A 1 10.82 68.53 -61.01
CA MET A 1 11.10 67.72 -62.21
C MET A 1 11.52 66.33 -61.78
N ARG A 2 10.87 65.30 -62.35
CA ARG A 2 11.39 63.96 -62.74
C ARG A 2 11.91 63.02 -61.62
N GLN A 3 11.15 61.96 -61.33
CA GLN A 3 11.36 60.55 -61.78
C GLN A 3 12.33 59.80 -60.85
N ALA A 4 11.91 58.83 -60.02
CA ALA A 4 11.36 57.49 -60.28
C ALA A 4 12.44 56.38 -60.29
N SER A 5 12.18 55.35 -59.46
CA SER A 5 12.68 53.96 -59.53
C SER A 5 14.15 53.75 -59.10
N ILE A 6 14.52 52.73 -58.30
CA ILE A 6 14.54 51.30 -58.65
C ILE A 6 14.66 50.44 -57.36
N ARG A 7 14.02 49.27 -57.39
CA ARG A 7 14.03 48.20 -56.38
C ARG A 7 15.39 47.49 -56.31
N ALA A 8 15.81 47.04 -55.12
CA ALA A 8 16.61 45.81 -54.98
C ALA A 8 16.40 45.18 -53.61
N ALA A 9 15.93 43.94 -53.64
CA ALA A 9 15.62 43.10 -52.49
C ALA A 9 16.91 42.64 -51.77
N VAL A 10 16.91 42.68 -50.44
CA VAL A 10 17.84 41.91 -49.62
C VAL A 10 17.04 40.80 -48.95
N ALA A 11 16.93 39.66 -49.63
CA ALA A 11 16.46 38.43 -49.00
C ALA A 11 17.59 37.89 -48.12
N ALA A 12 17.50 38.15 -46.82
CA ALA A 12 18.44 37.64 -45.83
C ALA A 12 18.26 36.12 -45.67
N VAL A 13 19.27 35.40 -46.16
CA VAL A 13 19.88 34.16 -45.66
C VAL A 13 19.11 33.38 -44.61
N ALA A 14 18.81 32.14 -45.00
CA ALA A 14 18.39 31.02 -44.17
C ALA A 14 19.12 30.91 -42.83
N LEU A 15 18.36 30.93 -41.73
CA LEU A 15 18.77 30.30 -40.48
C LEU A 15 17.93 29.03 -40.29
N LEU A 16 18.64 27.91 -40.43
CA LEU A 16 18.17 26.54 -40.22
C LEU A 16 17.38 26.43 -38.91
N PRO A 17 16.20 25.79 -38.89
CA PRO A 17 15.62 25.35 -37.63
C PRO A 17 16.59 24.33 -37.05
N LEU A 18 17.15 24.67 -35.88
CA LEU A 18 17.88 23.75 -35.02
C LEU A 18 17.08 22.46 -34.93
N LEU A 19 17.60 21.39 -35.51
CA LEU A 19 17.07 20.03 -35.38
C LEU A 19 17.25 19.59 -33.93
N GLY A 20 16.42 20.11 -33.03
CA GLY A 20 16.16 19.52 -31.73
C GLY A 20 15.45 18.21 -31.97
N GLY A 21 16.21 17.11 -32.04
CA GLY A 21 15.66 15.78 -32.14
C GLY A 21 14.85 15.46 -30.89
N CYS A 22 13.53 15.33 -31.04
CA CYS A 22 12.71 14.70 -30.01
C CYS A 22 13.06 13.22 -29.96
N VAL A 23 13.78 12.79 -28.92
CA VAL A 23 13.95 11.36 -28.63
C VAL A 23 12.63 10.85 -28.06
N ILE A 24 11.89 10.09 -28.86
CA ILE A 24 10.75 9.32 -28.37
C ILE A 24 11.30 7.99 -27.86
N TYR A 25 11.28 7.80 -26.54
CA TYR A 25 11.51 6.50 -25.92
C TYR A 25 10.20 5.72 -25.94
N SER A 26 10.02 4.87 -26.96
CA SER A 26 8.96 3.86 -26.93
C SER A 26 9.39 2.73 -25.98
N ASN A 27 8.84 2.72 -24.77
CA ASN A 27 8.83 1.51 -23.96
C ASN A 27 7.77 0.58 -24.58
N ASP A 28 8.17 -0.29 -25.50
CA ASP A 28 7.36 -1.47 -25.86
C ASP A 28 7.34 -2.42 -24.66
N GLY A 29 6.58 -2.00 -23.64
CA GLY A 29 6.16 -2.85 -22.54
C GLY A 29 5.23 -3.89 -23.13
N GLY A 30 5.83 -4.94 -23.69
CA GLY A 30 5.13 -6.11 -24.21
C GLY A 30 4.01 -6.48 -23.26
N GLU A 31 2.82 -6.62 -23.84
CA GLU A 31 1.51 -6.81 -23.21
C GLU A 31 1.58 -7.51 -21.85
N ARG A 32 1.91 -6.77 -20.79
CA ARG A 32 1.67 -7.26 -19.45
C ARG A 32 0.18 -7.07 -19.28
N LYS A 33 -0.58 -8.14 -19.57
CA LYS A 33 -1.97 -8.27 -19.15
C LYS A 33 -1.99 -8.17 -17.63
N VAL A 34 -2.00 -6.94 -17.12
CA VAL A 34 -2.25 -6.66 -15.73
C VAL A 34 -3.71 -6.99 -15.55
N ASN A 35 -3.98 -8.20 -15.08
CA ASN A 35 -5.31 -8.61 -14.70
C ASN A 35 -5.62 -7.89 -13.40
N ILE A 36 -6.07 -6.63 -13.51
CA ILE A 36 -6.63 -5.92 -12.37
C ILE A 36 -8.03 -6.50 -12.23
N ASN A 37 -8.16 -7.50 -11.37
CA ASN A 37 -9.46 -7.89 -10.82
C ASN A 37 -9.92 -6.77 -9.87
N SER A 38 -10.12 -5.57 -10.42
CA SER A 38 -10.82 -4.48 -9.74
C SER A 38 -12.30 -4.81 -9.83
N ALA A 39 -12.75 -5.67 -8.91
CA ALA A 39 -14.14 -5.74 -8.52
C ALA A 39 -14.52 -4.44 -7.79
N SER A 40 -14.51 -3.32 -8.50
CA SER A 40 -15.13 -2.09 -8.02
C SER A 40 -16.55 -2.05 -8.57
N GLN A 41 -17.46 -2.74 -7.88
CA GLN A 41 -18.91 -2.49 -7.93
C GLN A 41 -19.58 -3.27 -6.78
N ALA A 42 -19.75 -2.57 -5.65
CA ALA A 42 -20.52 -2.99 -4.47
C ALA A 42 -20.11 -4.32 -3.81
N SER A 43 -18.81 -4.57 -3.63
CA SER A 43 -18.39 -5.53 -2.59
C SER A 43 -18.58 -4.84 -1.24
N ALA A 44 -19.30 -5.45 -0.30
CA ALA A 44 -19.09 -5.15 1.11
C ALA A 44 -17.57 -5.04 1.33
N GLN A 45 -17.07 -3.89 1.79
CA GLN A 45 -15.65 -3.69 2.03
C GLN A 45 -15.20 -4.79 2.98
N THR A 46 -14.63 -5.85 2.43
CA THR A 46 -14.05 -6.92 3.24
C THR A 46 -12.77 -6.29 3.74
N GLU A 47 -12.78 -5.86 5.00
CA GLU A 47 -11.61 -5.26 5.62
C GLU A 47 -10.43 -6.22 5.48
N ALA A 48 -9.31 -5.70 4.99
CA ALA A 48 -8.14 -6.50 4.75
C ALA A 48 -7.55 -6.96 6.10
N LEU A 49 -7.47 -8.28 6.29
CA LEU A 49 -6.82 -8.87 7.46
C LEU A 49 -5.31 -8.61 7.40
N GLU A 50 -4.73 -8.17 8.52
CA GLU A 50 -3.29 -7.98 8.67
C GLU A 50 -2.56 -9.32 8.52
N ALA A 51 -1.45 -9.34 7.77
CA ALA A 51 -0.59 -10.50 7.73
C ALA A 51 0.25 -10.60 9.02
N VAL A 52 0.14 -11.73 9.71
CA VAL A 52 0.83 -11.95 10.99
C VAL A 52 2.01 -12.90 10.79
N ARG A 53 3.13 -12.64 11.46
CA ARG A 53 4.33 -13.50 11.41
C ARG A 53 4.30 -14.60 12.45
N LYS A 54 3.76 -14.27 13.63
CA LYS A 54 3.62 -15.18 14.76
C LYS A 54 2.42 -14.76 15.60
N VAL A 55 1.75 -15.74 16.17
CA VAL A 55 0.67 -15.58 17.14
C VAL A 55 1.02 -16.44 18.36
N ASP A 56 0.84 -15.91 19.55
CA ASP A 56 1.08 -16.59 20.82
C ASP A 56 -0.04 -16.26 21.81
N PHE A 57 -0.48 -17.28 22.56
CA PHE A 57 -1.49 -17.19 23.59
C PHE A 57 -0.96 -17.81 24.88
N ASP A 58 -0.92 -17.04 25.96
CA ASP A 58 -0.51 -17.53 27.30
C ASP A 58 -1.70 -17.84 28.23
N GLY A 59 -2.93 -17.74 27.69
CA GLY A 59 -4.19 -17.91 28.43
C GLY A 59 -4.71 -16.64 29.10
N GLN A 60 -3.90 -15.58 29.19
CA GLN A 60 -4.28 -14.27 29.73
C GLN A 60 -4.11 -13.14 28.70
N ARG A 61 -3.22 -13.33 27.73
CA ARG A 61 -2.87 -12.37 26.70
C ARG A 61 -2.69 -13.03 25.34
N LEU A 62 -3.00 -12.24 24.33
CA LEU A 62 -2.62 -12.47 22.94
C LEU A 62 -1.39 -11.63 22.63
N THR A 63 -0.36 -12.25 22.05
CA THR A 63 0.77 -11.54 21.45
C THR A 63 0.87 -11.88 19.97
N VAL A 64 0.93 -10.86 19.10
CA VAL A 64 1.05 -11.01 17.67
C VAL A 64 2.30 -10.30 17.18
N VAL A 65 3.10 -10.95 16.34
CA VAL A 65 4.21 -10.32 15.63
C VAL A 65 3.74 -9.93 14.23
N VAL A 66 3.90 -8.67 13.85
CA VAL A 66 3.42 -8.09 12.59
C VAL A 66 4.55 -7.35 11.87
N GLY A 67 4.41 -7.18 10.55
CA GLY A 67 5.32 -6.32 9.79
C GLY A 67 5.24 -4.87 10.26
N SER A 68 6.38 -4.18 10.26
CA SER A 68 6.47 -2.77 10.64
C SER A 68 7.59 -2.05 9.87
N ASN A 69 7.37 -0.77 9.61
CA ASN A 69 8.36 0.18 9.14
C ASN A 69 8.79 1.18 10.25
N GLY A 70 8.45 0.91 11.51
CA GLY A 70 9.00 1.61 12.68
C GLY A 70 8.01 2.32 13.60
N CYS A 71 6.72 2.45 13.25
CA CYS A 71 5.73 3.09 14.13
C CYS A 71 4.47 2.26 14.38
N THR A 72 4.55 0.94 14.15
CA THR A 72 3.45 0.05 14.50
C THR A 72 3.40 -0.16 16.02
N GLU A 73 2.21 0.02 16.59
CA GLU A 73 1.90 -0.25 18.00
C GLU A 73 0.53 -0.93 18.13
N ALA A 74 0.15 -1.38 19.33
CA ALA A 74 -1.13 -2.08 19.54
C ALA A 74 -2.35 -1.24 19.10
N SER A 75 -2.30 0.08 19.30
CA SER A 75 -3.36 1.01 18.89
C SER A 75 -3.50 1.15 17.37
N SER A 76 -2.48 0.76 16.59
CA SER A 76 -2.49 0.75 15.13
C SER A 76 -3.48 -0.26 14.54
N PHE A 77 -4.06 -1.11 15.39
CA PHE A 77 -4.94 -2.20 14.99
C PHE A 77 -6.34 -2.09 15.60
N GLU A 78 -7.27 -2.67 14.87
CA GLU A 78 -8.57 -3.10 15.35
C GLU A 78 -8.54 -4.61 15.55
N VAL A 79 -8.90 -5.06 16.75
CA VAL A 79 -9.10 -6.48 17.04
C VAL A 79 -10.60 -6.73 17.06
N LYS A 80 -11.08 -7.57 16.14
CA LYS A 80 -12.48 -8.01 16.09
C LYS A 80 -12.59 -9.41 16.65
N ILE A 81 -13.49 -9.57 17.60
CA ILE A 81 -13.87 -10.87 18.18
C ILE A 81 -15.27 -11.21 17.72
N LYS A 82 -15.46 -12.42 17.20
CA LYS A 82 -16.79 -13.02 17.02
C LYS A 82 -16.99 -14.12 18.04
N ASP A 83 -18.18 -14.12 18.62
CA ASP A 83 -18.62 -15.10 19.62
C ASP A 83 -19.10 -16.39 18.92
N ASP A 84 -18.13 -17.11 18.34
CA ASP A 84 -18.29 -18.44 17.75
C ASP A 84 -17.65 -19.51 18.66
N GLU A 85 -17.77 -20.79 18.30
CA GLU A 85 -17.15 -21.91 19.04
C GLU A 85 -16.13 -22.66 18.16
N PRO A 86 -14.81 -22.45 18.33
CA PRO A 86 -14.15 -21.45 19.19
C PRO A 86 -14.30 -20.01 18.65
N ALA A 87 -14.08 -19.02 19.53
CA ALA A 87 -14.20 -17.61 19.18
C ALA A 87 -13.25 -17.24 18.05
N GLU A 88 -13.69 -16.41 17.11
CA GLU A 88 -12.86 -16.00 15.98
C GLU A 88 -12.26 -14.62 16.23
N LEU A 89 -10.95 -14.51 16.01
CA LEU A 89 -10.20 -13.26 16.11
C LEU A 89 -9.70 -12.82 14.74
N SER A 90 -9.91 -11.55 14.43
CA SER A 90 -9.38 -10.88 13.24
C SER A 90 -8.67 -9.59 13.63
N LEU A 91 -7.44 -9.43 13.16
CA LEU A 91 -6.62 -8.24 13.31
C LEU A 91 -6.65 -7.41 12.02
N ILE A 92 -7.05 -6.14 12.10
CA ILE A 92 -7.14 -5.23 10.95
C ILE A 92 -6.30 -4.00 11.26
N ARG A 93 -5.44 -3.59 10.34
CA ARG A 93 -4.63 -2.39 10.49
C ARG A 93 -5.47 -1.14 10.21
N ARG A 94 -5.55 -0.23 11.18
CA ARG A 94 -6.31 1.04 11.07
C ARG A 94 -5.64 2.04 10.14
N ALA A 95 -4.31 2.12 10.20
CA ALA A 95 -3.52 3.05 9.42
C ALA A 95 -2.21 2.41 8.94
N PRO A 96 -1.76 2.72 7.71
CA PRO A 96 -0.49 2.20 7.19
C PRO A 96 0.70 2.68 8.04
N ASP A 97 1.69 1.80 8.21
CA ASP A 97 2.97 2.14 8.85
C ASP A 97 3.87 2.86 7.82
N LEU A 98 3.80 4.19 7.81
CA LEU A 98 4.51 5.06 6.87
C LEU A 98 5.91 5.47 7.35
N CYS A 99 6.39 4.88 8.44
CA CYS A 99 7.74 5.13 8.92
C CYS A 99 8.79 4.54 7.96
N LYS A 100 10.06 4.87 8.16
CA LYS A 100 11.18 4.49 7.26
C LYS A 100 12.31 3.77 8.00
N ALA A 101 11.96 3.02 9.04
CA ALA A 101 12.88 2.16 9.76
C ALA A 101 12.86 0.74 9.21
N ILE A 102 14.00 0.06 9.27
CA ILE A 102 14.10 -1.36 8.93
C ILE A 102 13.83 -2.18 10.19
N VAL A 103 12.66 -2.81 10.27
CA VAL A 103 12.29 -3.72 11.37
C VAL A 103 12.14 -5.12 10.81
N ARG A 104 13.28 -5.82 10.65
CA ARG A 104 13.35 -7.11 9.94
C ARG A 104 12.40 -8.16 10.51
N GLU A 105 12.37 -8.29 11.84
CA GLU A 105 11.62 -9.34 12.52
C GLU A 105 10.17 -8.94 12.84
N GLY A 106 9.76 -7.73 12.43
CA GLY A 106 8.49 -7.15 12.82
C GLY A 106 8.49 -6.65 14.27
N VAL A 107 7.30 -6.26 14.73
CA VAL A 107 7.07 -5.81 16.11
C VAL A 107 6.04 -6.71 16.78
N ALA A 108 6.26 -6.98 18.07
CA ALA A 108 5.28 -7.67 18.89
C ALA A 108 4.30 -6.66 19.48
N VAL A 109 3.01 -6.85 19.22
CA VAL A 109 1.89 -6.13 19.83
C VAL A 109 1.06 -7.10 20.65
N SER A 110 0.46 -6.62 21.73
CA SER A 110 -0.28 -7.50 22.63
C SER A 110 -1.46 -6.86 23.32
N TRP A 111 -2.45 -7.69 23.63
CA TRP A 111 -3.66 -7.36 24.36
C TRP A 111 -3.93 -8.44 25.40
N THR A 112 -4.52 -8.05 26.52
CA THR A 112 -5.11 -8.97 27.48
C THR A 112 -6.44 -9.52 26.97
N TYR A 113 -6.82 -10.70 27.42
CA TYR A 113 -8.12 -11.26 27.09
C TYR A 113 -9.27 -10.39 27.58
N ALA A 114 -9.12 -9.74 28.74
CA ALA A 114 -10.11 -8.81 29.28
C ALA A 114 -10.33 -7.60 28.36
N GLU A 115 -9.27 -7.02 27.78
CA GLU A 115 -9.39 -5.93 26.78
C GLU A 115 -10.11 -6.39 25.51
N LEU A 116 -10.02 -7.67 25.17
CA LEU A 116 -10.67 -8.28 24.01
C LEU A 116 -12.08 -8.79 24.31
N GLY A 117 -12.56 -8.71 25.56
CA GLY A 117 -13.85 -9.27 25.96
C GLY A 117 -13.89 -10.80 26.01
N LEU A 118 -12.73 -11.45 26.13
CA LEU A 118 -12.59 -12.90 26.20
C LEU A 118 -12.42 -13.38 27.66
N ASN A 119 -12.88 -14.60 27.94
CA ASN A 119 -12.65 -15.26 29.21
C ASN A 119 -11.22 -15.83 29.29
N THR A 120 -10.58 -15.78 30.45
CA THR A 120 -9.25 -16.39 30.66
C THR A 120 -9.26 -17.86 30.24
N GLY A 121 -8.29 -18.27 29.41
CA GLY A 121 -8.18 -19.63 28.87
C GLY A 121 -9.18 -19.99 27.76
N GLN A 122 -10.04 -19.07 27.32
CA GLN A 122 -10.96 -19.31 26.21
C GLN A 122 -10.21 -19.69 24.93
N HIS A 123 -10.73 -20.67 24.19
CA HIS A 123 -10.17 -21.09 22.92
C HIS A 123 -10.49 -20.05 21.84
N VAL A 124 -9.48 -19.62 21.09
CA VAL A 124 -9.59 -18.59 20.06
C VAL A 124 -8.92 -19.06 18.77
N ARG A 125 -9.60 -18.88 17.64
CA ARG A 125 -9.08 -19.12 16.29
C ARG A 125 -8.72 -17.78 15.65
N VAL A 126 -7.46 -17.60 15.25
CA VAL A 126 -7.02 -16.42 14.50
C VAL A 126 -7.25 -16.64 13.01
N LEU A 127 -7.91 -15.69 12.36
CA LEU A 127 -8.25 -15.76 10.94
C LEU A 127 -7.21 -15.06 10.03
N ASN A 128 -6.28 -14.32 10.62
CA ASN A 128 -5.26 -13.57 9.89
C ASN A 128 -4.32 -14.48 9.08
N PRO A 129 -3.97 -14.11 7.84
CA PRO A 129 -3.01 -14.87 7.05
C PRO A 129 -1.62 -14.82 7.68
N ILE A 130 -0.88 -15.92 7.56
CA ILE A 130 0.52 -15.99 8.01
C ILE A 130 1.44 -15.44 6.92
N SER A 131 2.40 -14.59 7.30
CA SER A 131 3.54 -14.18 6.47
C SER A 131 4.84 -14.69 7.11
N LEU A 132 5.67 -15.37 6.32
CA LEU A 132 6.96 -15.90 6.76
C LEU A 132 8.06 -14.85 6.53
#